data_AF-A0A5P9CRC7-F1
#
_entry.id   AF-A0A5P9CRC7-F1
#
_cell.length_a   1.000
_cell.length_b   1.000
_cell.length_c   1.000
_cell.angle_alpha   90.00
_cell.angle_beta   90.00
_cell.angle_gamma   90.00
#
_symmetry.space_group_name_H-M   'P 1'
#
loop_
_entity.id
_entity.type
_entity.pdbx_description
1 polymer ?
#
loop_
_entity_poly.entity_id
_entity_poly.type
_entity_poly.pdbx_seq_one_letter_code
_entity_poly.pdbx_strand_id
1 'polypeptide(L)' 'MTGRVIIHEMDGEDELYSLHFEGSAEDFGFSDQSDELTAIEAHEIAVDVAEETDSEIVWEGSKPSWA' A
#
# COMPACT_ATOMS: atom_id res chain seq x y z
N MET A 1 -1.40 2.24 18.52
CA MET A 1 -1.67 3.11 17.35
C MET A 1 -2.15 2.16 16.27
N THR A 2 -3.22 2.47 15.55
CA THR A 2 -3.64 1.64 14.41
C THR A 2 -2.63 1.87 13.28
N GLY A 3 -2.11 0.82 12.67
CA GLY A 3 -1.18 0.93 11.55
C GLY A 3 -1.88 1.36 10.26
N ARG A 4 -1.11 1.75 9.25
CA ARG A 4 -1.62 2.08 7.91
C ARG A 4 -0.77 1.46 6.82
N VAL A 5 -1.43 1.09 5.74
CA VAL A 5 -0.79 0.73 4.47
C VAL A 5 -1.25 1.73 3.42
N ILE A 6 -0.32 2.51 2.88
CA ILE A 6 -0.59 3.59 1.94
C ILE A 6 -0.16 3.13 0.55
N ILE A 7 -1.10 3.06 -0.39
CA ILE A 7 -0.85 2.82 -1.81
C ILE A 7 -0.69 4.18 -2.49
N HIS A 8 0.50 4.46 -3.00
CA HIS A 8 0.88 5.74 -3.59
C HIS A 8 1.14 5.59 -5.10
N GLU A 9 0.40 6.34 -5.92
CA GLU A 9 0.64 6.44 -7.37
C GLU A 9 2.00 7.12 -7.63
N MET A 10 2.84 6.50 -8.46
CA MET A 10 4.17 7.01 -8.76
C MET A 10 4.10 8.19 -9.74
N ASP A 11 4.66 9.34 -9.35
CA ASP A 11 4.68 10.53 -10.21
C ASP A 11 5.53 10.28 -11.47
N GLY A 12 4.91 10.46 -12.64
CA GLY A 12 5.59 10.34 -13.94
C GLY A 12 5.54 8.96 -14.60
N GLU A 13 4.99 7.95 -13.92
CA GLU A 13 4.82 6.59 -14.45
C GLU A 13 3.32 6.23 -14.44
N ASP A 14 2.73 6.02 -15.63
CA ASP A 14 1.30 5.68 -15.73
C ASP A 14 1.02 4.30 -15.12
N GLU A 15 0.03 4.23 -14.23
CA GLU A 15 -0.51 3.00 -13.62
C GLU A 15 0.46 2.22 -12.72
N LEU A 16 1.53 2.87 -12.24
CA LEU A 16 2.48 2.31 -11.28
C LEU A 16 2.29 2.88 -9.88
N TYR A 17 2.47 2.02 -8.88
CA TYR A 17 2.19 2.30 -7.48
C TYR A 17 3.31 1.78 -6.59
N SER A 18 3.46 2.43 -5.44
CA SER A 18 4.35 2.03 -4.36
C SER A 18 3.56 1.90 -3.06
N LEU A 19 4.09 1.14 -2.11
CA LEU A 19 3.49 0.95 -0.79
C LEU A 19 4.35 1.60 0.28
N HIS A 20 3.71 2.43 1.09
CA HIS A 20 4.28 2.98 2.30
C HIS A 20 3.58 2.40 3.52
N PHE A 21 4.35 1.92 4.49
CA PHE A 21 3.82 1.30 5.71
C PHE A 21 4.08 2.20 6.91
N GLU A 22 3.04 2.53 7.68
CA GLU A 22 3.18 3.33 8.90
C GLU A 22 2.74 2.53 10.13
N GLY A 23 3.56 2.54 11.19
CA GLY A 23 3.18 2.04 12.51
C GLY A 23 3.24 0.52 12.60
N SER A 24 2.10 -0.14 12.89
CA SER A 24 2.06 -1.58 13.21
C SER A 24 2.69 -2.46 12.13
N ALA A 25 2.67 -2.06 10.85
CA ALA A 25 3.29 -2.85 9.79
C ALA A 25 4.83 -2.88 9.88
N GLU A 26 5.48 -1.78 10.29
CA GLU A 26 6.93 -1.74 10.54
C GLU A 26 7.30 -2.64 11.73
N ASP A 27 6.46 -2.70 12.77
CA ASP A 27 6.63 -3.58 13.94
C ASP A 27 6.54 -5.08 13.58
N PHE A 28 5.89 -5.44 12.47
CA PHE A 28 5.79 -6.81 11.95
C PHE A 28 6.90 -7.14 10.93
N GLY A 29 7.80 -6.19 10.65
CA GLY A 29 8.93 -6.38 9.75
C GLY A 29 8.62 -6.11 8.28
N PHE A 30 7.46 -5.51 7.96
CA PHE A 30 7.22 -4.99 6.62
C PHE A 30 8.06 -3.74 6.38
N SER A 31 8.63 -3.65 5.19
CA SER A 31 9.44 -2.51 4.75
C SER A 31 8.78 -1.92 3.50
N ASP A 32 8.86 -0.61 3.34
CA ASP A 32 8.31 0.11 2.18
C ASP A 32 8.63 -0.60 0.87
N GLN A 33 7.60 -0.91 0.09
CA GLN A 33 7.76 -1.47 -1.25
C GLN A 33 7.75 -0.32 -2.24
N SER A 34 8.91 -0.02 -2.80
CA SER A 34 9.08 1.00 -3.85
C SER A 34 9.22 0.39 -5.24
N ASP A 35 8.96 -0.91 -5.36
CA ASP A 35 8.84 -1.58 -6.64
C ASP A 35 7.68 -0.96 -7.43
N GLU A 36 7.87 -0.83 -8.74
CA GLU A 36 6.87 -0.35 -9.69
C GLU A 36 5.73 -1.37 -9.77
N LEU A 37 4.79 -1.33 -8.80
CA LEU A 37 3.69 -2.29 -8.69
C LEU A 37 2.51 -1.83 -9.53
N THR A 38 1.79 -2.78 -10.13
CA THR A 38 0.48 -2.48 -10.68
C THR A 38 -0.54 -2.20 -9.57
N ALA A 39 -1.64 -1.51 -9.89
CA ALA A 39 -2.72 -1.24 -8.93
C ALA A 39 -3.26 -2.52 -8.26
N ILE A 40 -3.29 -3.65 -8.99
CA ILE A 40 -3.75 -4.95 -8.47
C ILE A 40 -2.74 -5.47 -7.44
N GLU A 41 -1.46 -5.54 -7.81
CA GLU A 41 -0.41 -6.03 -6.91
C GLU A 41 -0.31 -5.18 -5.65
N ALA A 42 -0.33 -3.85 -5.78
CA ALA A 42 -0.32 -2.94 -4.65
C ALA A 42 -1.53 -3.18 -3.73
N HIS A 43 -2.71 -3.42 -4.29
CA HIS A 43 -3.91 -3.72 -3.51
C HIS A 43 -3.83 -5.07 -2.81
N GLU A 44 -3.40 -6.13 -3.49
CA GLU A 44 -3.26 -7.47 -2.90
C GLU A 44 -2.30 -7.47 -1.71
N ILE A 45 -1.11 -6.87 -1.89
CA ILE A 45 -0.13 -6.75 -0.79
C ILE A 45 -0.69 -5.91 0.35
N ALA A 46 -1.38 -4.80 0.05
CA ALA A 46 -1.95 -3.95 1.10
C ALA A 46 -3.06 -4.64 1.89
N VAL A 47 -3.88 -5.48 1.25
CA VAL A 47 -4.89 -6.31 1.91
C VAL A 47 -4.22 -7.33 2.83
N ASP A 48 -3.24 -8.07 2.32
CA ASP A 48 -2.52 -9.07 3.12
C ASP A 48 -1.90 -8.43 4.38
N VAL A 49 -1.19 -7.31 4.22
CA VAL A 49 -0.57 -6.60 5.36
C VAL A 49 -1.62 -6.03 6.30
N ALA A 50 -2.71 -5.45 5.78
CA ALA A 50 -3.78 -4.89 6.61
C ALA A 50 -4.47 -5.96 7.45
N GLU A 51 -4.73 -7.15 6.90
CA GLU A 51 -5.32 -8.28 7.64
C GLU A 51 -4.37 -8.81 8.72
N GLU A 52 -3.06 -8.89 8.44
CA GLU A 52 -2.09 -9.38 9.43
C GLU A 52 -1.83 -8.39 10.57
N THR A 53 -1.93 -7.08 10.30
CA THR A 53 -1.49 -6.01 11.22
C THR A 53 -2.63 -5.20 11.81
N ASP A 54 -3.88 -5.50 11.44
CA ASP A 54 -5.08 -4.72 11.76
C ASP A 54 -4.92 -3.24 11.34
N SER A 55 -4.32 -3.04 10.16
CA SER A 55 -4.01 -1.71 9.61
C SER A 55 -5.09 -1.21 8.65
N GLU A 56 -5.20 0.11 8.52
CA GLU A 56 -6.08 0.75 7.54
C GLU A 56 -5.38 0.89 6.18
N ILE A 57 -6.09 0.57 5.09
CA ILE A 57 -5.59 0.79 3.72
C ILE A 57 -5.97 2.20 3.26
N VAL A 58 -4.99 2.99 2.85
CA VAL A 58 -5.14 4.35 2.33
C VAL A 58 -4.65 4.38 0.88
N TRP A 59 -5.39 5.06 0.01
CA TRP A 59 -5.01 5.28 -1.39
C TRP A 59 -4.68 6.75 -1.62
N GLU A 60 -3.49 7.01 -2.15
CA GLU A 60 -3.02 8.33 -2.55
C GLU A 60 -2.81 8.37 -4.08
N GLY A 61 -3.60 9.21 -4.76
CA GLY A 61 -3.59 9.32 -6.21
C GLY A 61 -4.86 8.76 -6.86
N SER A 62 -4.72 8.30 -8.10
CA SER A 62 -5.83 7.90 -8.96
C SER A 62 -6.38 6.52 -8.62
N LYS A 63 -7.36 6.43 -7.70
CA LYS A 63 -7.99 5.16 -7.34
C LYS A 63 -8.75 4.49 -8.51
N PRO A 64 -8.39 3.26 -8.93
CA PRO A 64 -9.15 2.48 -9.88
C PRO A 64 -10.57 2.28 -9.37
N SER A 65 -11.53 2.26 -10.29
CA SER A 65 -12.94 2.09 -9.96
C SER A 65 -13.28 0.75 -9.29
N TRP A 66 -12.39 -0.23 -9.38
CA TRP A 66 -12.57 -1.56 -8.80
C TRP A 66 -12.01 -1.69 -7.38
N ALA A 67 -11.13 -0.76 -6.97
CA ALA A 67 -10.43 -0.79 -5.68
C ALA A 67 -11.18 -0.01 -4.59
#